data_AF-A0A4U1I8P4-F1
#
_entry.id   AF-A0A4U1I8P4-F1
#
_cell.length_a   1.000
_cell.length_b   1.000
_cell.length_c   1.000
_cell.angle_alpha   90.00
_cell.angle_beta   90.00
_cell.angle_gamma   90.00
#
_symmetry.space_group_name_H-M   'P 1'
#
loop_
_entity.id
_entity.type
_entity.pdbx_description
1 polymer ?
#
loop_
_entity_poly.entity_id
_entity_poly.type
_entity_poly.pdbx_seq_one_letter_code
_entity_poly.pdbx_strand_id
1 'polypeptide(L)'
;MNVTPKQRAYLDYIRTYVALHREPPSEAEMAAFFHVSSPVAHRMVIALEQRGLIAREPGKARSIRIIVEPAMGPPREPPEERPTRPSGHVTDPLDPEIVGLVESLREDRRLVTLGSCWGHGKRPAYVDLAVDGLDGLRVFVRRINKLDRALADEAYIEVGLNWSEEVATACDFNLFPDWIMLSISIQGTGRNGAPPATLLAKIASRYRAACREATA
;
A
#
# COMPACT_ATOMS: atom_id res chain seq x y z
N MET A 1 0.51 -25.97 27.49
CA MET A 1 0.70 -24.53 27.79
C MET A 1 -0.30 -23.71 27.00
N ASN A 2 -1.19 -22.95 27.65
CA ASN A 2 -2.27 -22.24 26.94
C ASN A 2 -1.84 -20.82 26.54
N VAL A 3 -1.50 -20.59 25.28
CA VAL A 3 -1.07 -19.28 24.75
C VAL A 3 -2.30 -18.48 24.32
N THR A 4 -2.38 -17.20 24.70
CA THR A 4 -3.53 -16.38 24.29
C THR A 4 -3.45 -16.02 22.80
N PRO A 5 -4.57 -15.71 22.13
CA PRO A 5 -4.54 -15.29 20.71
C PRO A 5 -3.58 -14.13 20.44
N LYS A 6 -3.52 -13.15 21.36
CA LYS A 6 -2.62 -12.00 21.24
C LYS A 6 -1.14 -12.38 21.39
N GLN A 7 -0.82 -13.28 22.31
CA GLN A 7 0.54 -13.79 22.47
C GLN A 7 0.98 -14.62 21.26
N ARG A 8 0.06 -15.43 20.71
CA ARG A 8 0.30 -16.20 19.49
C ARG A 8 0.63 -15.27 18.32
N ALA A 9 -0.15 -14.21 18.12
CA ALA A 9 0.10 -13.22 17.08
C ALA A 9 1.51 -12.59 17.18
N TYR A 10 1.98 -12.26 18.38
CA TYR A 10 3.34 -11.74 18.59
C TYR A 10 4.42 -12.78 18.26
N LEU A 11 4.23 -14.04 18.67
CA LEU A 11 5.18 -15.11 18.34
C LEU A 11 5.25 -15.36 16.83
N ASP A 12 4.10 -15.37 16.14
CA ASP A 12 4.02 -15.55 14.70
C ASP A 12 4.67 -14.38 13.95
N TYR A 13 4.48 -13.15 14.43
CA TYR A 13 5.18 -11.98 13.91
C TYR A 13 6.69 -12.10 14.05
N ILE A 14 7.21 -12.44 15.25
CA ILE A 14 8.65 -12.61 15.49
C ILE A 14 9.23 -13.68 14.56
N ARG A 15 8.54 -14.82 14.37
CA ARG A 15 8.97 -15.89 13.44
C ARG A 15 9.07 -15.39 12.02
N THR A 16 8.01 -14.76 11.54
CA THR A 16 7.92 -14.27 10.16
C THR A 16 8.98 -13.22 9.89
N TYR A 17 9.16 -12.29 10.84
CA TYR A 17 10.17 -11.24 10.75
C TYR A 17 11.58 -11.85 10.67
N VAL A 18 11.92 -12.82 11.53
CA VAL A 18 13.22 -13.51 11.46
C VAL A 18 13.42 -14.26 10.14
N ALA A 19 12.37 -14.90 9.62
CA ALA A 19 12.44 -15.62 8.35
C ALA A 19 12.73 -14.69 7.16
N LEU A 20 12.14 -13.49 7.17
CA LEU A 20 12.31 -12.48 6.11
C LEU A 20 13.62 -11.70 6.25
N HIS A 21 13.92 -11.20 7.44
CA HIS A 21 15.01 -10.24 7.67
C HIS A 21 16.29 -10.89 8.21
N ARG A 22 16.27 -12.20 8.53
CA ARG A 22 17.39 -12.94 9.14
C ARG A 22 17.85 -12.40 10.50
N GLU A 23 17.04 -11.55 11.13
CA GLU A 23 17.27 -10.95 12.43
C GLU A 23 15.92 -10.75 13.15
N PRO A 24 15.88 -10.74 14.50
CA PRO A 24 14.63 -10.54 15.23
C PRO A 24 14.20 -9.07 15.27
N PRO A 25 12.88 -8.80 15.38
CA PRO A 25 12.37 -7.45 15.44
C PRO A 25 12.73 -6.75 16.76
N SER A 26 12.81 -5.44 16.70
CA SER A 26 12.82 -4.54 17.86
C SER A 26 11.43 -4.35 18.44
N GLU A 27 11.35 -3.84 19.68
CA GLU A 27 10.08 -3.47 20.30
C GLU A 27 9.36 -2.35 19.56
N ALA A 28 10.10 -1.45 18.89
CA ALA A 28 9.52 -0.38 18.08
C ALA A 28 8.85 -0.92 16.81
N GLU A 29 9.47 -1.89 16.13
CA GLU A 29 8.89 -2.57 14.96
C GLU A 29 7.62 -3.36 15.34
N MET A 30 7.65 -4.04 16.50
CA MET A 30 6.45 -4.67 17.06
C MET A 30 5.35 -3.64 17.38
N ALA A 31 5.70 -2.50 17.98
CA ALA A 31 4.75 -1.44 18.29
C ALA A 31 4.09 -0.87 17.02
N ALA A 32 4.89 -0.61 15.98
CA ALA A 32 4.41 -0.15 14.68
C ALA A 32 3.48 -1.18 14.02
N PHE A 33 3.90 -2.45 13.92
CA PHE A 33 3.11 -3.50 13.27
C PHE A 33 1.76 -3.76 13.95
N PHE A 34 1.73 -3.75 15.29
CA PHE A 34 0.49 -3.98 16.04
C PHE A 34 -0.31 -2.71 16.31
N HIS A 35 0.13 -1.54 15.84
CA HIS A 35 -0.46 -0.23 16.13
C HIS A 35 -0.69 0.00 17.63
N VAL A 36 0.31 -0.33 18.45
CA VAL A 36 0.28 -0.13 19.91
C VAL A 36 1.37 0.83 20.34
N SER A 37 1.25 1.37 21.55
CA SER A 37 2.33 2.18 22.13
C SER A 37 3.52 1.31 22.54
N SER A 38 4.72 1.89 22.53
CA SER A 38 5.97 1.19 22.94
C SER A 38 5.86 0.51 24.31
N PRO A 39 5.25 1.11 25.35
CA PRO A 39 5.05 0.43 26.63
C PRO A 39 4.18 -0.83 26.54
N VAL A 40 3.23 -0.91 25.61
CA VAL A 40 2.38 -2.09 25.41
C VAL A 40 3.16 -3.21 24.74
N ALA A 41 3.95 -2.89 23.70
CA ALA A 41 4.85 -3.86 23.07
C ALA A 41 5.87 -4.41 24.07
N HIS A 42 6.49 -3.53 24.85
CA HIS A 42 7.43 -3.89 25.91
C HIS A 42 6.83 -4.87 26.94
N ARG A 43 5.62 -4.56 27.44
CA ARG A 43 4.90 -5.45 28.38
C ARG A 43 4.59 -6.81 27.75
N MET A 44 4.28 -6.86 26.46
CA MET A 44 4.06 -8.13 25.76
C MET A 44 5.35 -8.96 25.69
N VAL A 45 6.49 -8.33 25.36
CA VAL A 45 7.79 -9.01 25.34
C VAL A 45 8.14 -9.59 26.71
N ILE A 46 7.98 -8.80 27.78
CA ILE A 46 8.17 -9.28 29.16
C ILE A 46 7.23 -10.47 29.46
N ALA A 47 5.95 -10.38 29.09
CA ALA A 47 4.99 -11.44 29.35
C ALA A 47 5.32 -12.75 28.59
N LEU A 48 5.85 -12.65 27.37
CA LEU A 48 6.30 -13.82 26.60
C LEU A 48 7.57 -14.43 27.20
N GLU A 49 8.51 -13.60 27.66
CA GLU A 49 9.76 -14.02 28.31
C GLU A 49 9.50 -14.71 29.65
N GLN A 50 8.66 -14.12 30.51
CA GLN A 50 8.26 -14.72 31.80
C GLN A 50 7.55 -16.05 31.64
N ARG A 51 6.91 -16.25 30.48
CA ARG A 51 6.26 -17.51 30.12
C ARG A 51 7.20 -18.47 29.41
N GLY A 52 8.49 -18.15 29.28
CA GLY A 52 9.48 -19.01 28.62
C GLY A 52 9.20 -19.26 27.14
N LEU A 53 8.36 -18.45 26.50
CA LEU A 53 8.05 -18.58 25.07
C LEU A 53 9.15 -17.94 24.22
N ILE A 54 9.79 -16.91 24.76
CA ILE A 54 10.97 -16.27 24.19
C ILE A 54 12.06 -16.09 25.25
N ALA A 55 13.29 -15.85 24.80
CA ALA A 55 14.38 -15.29 25.61
C ALA A 55 14.92 -14.04 24.92
N ARG A 56 15.51 -13.14 25.70
CA ARG A 56 16.24 -11.98 25.21
C ARG A 56 17.42 -11.68 26.13
N GLU A 57 18.36 -10.90 25.63
CA GLU A 57 19.43 -10.31 26.44
C GLU A 57 18.99 -8.88 26.84
N PRO A 58 18.79 -8.58 28.14
CA PRO A 58 18.41 -7.25 28.57
C PRO A 58 19.40 -6.18 28.09
N GLY A 59 18.89 -5.06 27.55
CA GLY A 59 19.71 -3.97 27.05
C GLY A 59 20.40 -4.21 25.71
N LYS A 60 20.26 -5.41 25.11
CA LYS A 60 20.79 -5.70 23.78
C LYS A 60 19.68 -5.69 22.74
N ALA A 61 19.80 -4.78 21.78
CA ALA A 61 18.91 -4.73 20.63
C ALA A 61 18.95 -6.05 19.86
N ARG A 62 17.81 -6.44 19.28
CA ARG A 62 17.68 -7.60 18.39
C ARG A 62 18.21 -8.92 18.99
N SER A 63 17.95 -9.14 20.28
CA SER A 63 18.36 -10.33 21.01
C SER A 63 17.25 -11.36 21.24
N ILE A 64 16.04 -11.08 20.77
CA ILE A 64 14.87 -11.95 20.98
C ILE A 64 15.06 -13.28 20.24
N ARG A 65 14.82 -14.39 20.94
CA ARG A 65 14.83 -15.76 20.42
C ARG A 65 13.60 -16.50 20.91
N ILE A 66 12.97 -17.30 20.07
CA ILE A 66 11.85 -18.17 20.47
C ILE A 66 12.42 -19.44 21.10
N ILE A 67 11.97 -19.77 22.32
CA ILE A 67 12.55 -20.85 23.14
C ILE A 67 11.66 -22.08 23.15
N VAL A 68 10.35 -21.89 23.27
CA VAL A 68 9.37 -22.96 23.25
C VAL A 68 8.48 -22.73 22.04
N GLU A 69 8.39 -23.73 21.18
CA GLU A 69 7.26 -23.84 20.29
C GLU A 69 6.10 -24.28 21.18
N PRO A 70 5.13 -23.40 21.53
CA PRO A 70 3.90 -23.93 22.10
C PRO A 70 3.39 -24.99 21.13
N ALA A 71 2.70 -26.02 21.63
CA ALA A 71 1.86 -26.87 20.78
C ALA A 71 0.82 -25.95 20.12
N MET A 72 1.26 -25.30 19.06
CA MET A 72 0.45 -24.58 18.12
C MET A 72 -0.46 -25.64 17.54
N GLY A 73 -1.66 -25.25 17.09
CA GLY A 73 -2.24 -26.02 16.01
C GLY A 73 -1.25 -26.14 14.84
N PRO A 74 -1.63 -26.75 13.71
CA PRO A 74 -0.85 -26.54 12.49
C PRO A 74 -0.51 -25.04 12.40
N PRO A 75 0.74 -24.69 12.05
CA PRO A 75 1.10 -23.30 11.78
C PRO A 75 -0.10 -22.69 11.05
N ARG A 76 -0.62 -21.55 11.50
CA ARG A 76 -1.58 -20.84 10.65
C ARG A 76 -0.78 -20.66 9.38
N GLU A 77 -1.16 -21.39 8.33
CA GLU A 77 -0.47 -21.29 7.06
C GLU A 77 -0.42 -19.79 6.79
N PRO A 78 0.78 -19.20 6.59
CA PRO A 78 0.82 -17.85 6.05
C PRO A 78 -0.16 -17.89 4.88
N PRO A 79 -1.12 -16.94 4.80
CA PRO A 79 -2.25 -17.05 3.89
C PRO A 79 -1.77 -17.68 2.60
N GLU A 80 -2.31 -18.88 2.31
CA GLU A 80 -1.70 -19.88 1.40
C GLU A 80 -1.40 -19.27 0.03
N GLU A 81 -2.12 -18.19 -0.30
CA GLU A 81 -1.82 -17.26 -1.35
C GLU A 81 -1.32 -15.93 -0.75
N ARG A 82 -0.04 -15.62 -0.96
CA ARG A 82 0.37 -14.20 -0.95
C ARG A 82 -0.59 -13.47 -1.89
N PRO A 83 -1.25 -12.38 -1.45
CA PRO A 83 -2.10 -11.64 -2.37
C PRO A 83 -1.24 -11.23 -3.56
N THR A 84 -1.58 -11.73 -4.75
CA THR A 84 -0.86 -11.42 -6.00
C THR A 84 -1.19 -10.03 -6.52
N ARG A 85 -2.13 -9.35 -5.86
CA ARG A 85 -2.65 -8.04 -6.22
C ARG A 85 -2.81 -7.19 -4.95
N PRO A 86 -2.32 -5.94 -4.95
CA PRO A 86 -2.62 -4.99 -3.90
C PRO A 86 -4.13 -4.89 -3.69
N SER A 87 -4.56 -4.99 -2.45
CA SER A 87 -5.95 -4.71 -2.10
C SER A 87 -6.25 -3.24 -2.42
N GLY A 88 -7.22 -2.99 -3.30
CA GLY A 88 -7.71 -1.63 -3.59
C GLY A 88 -8.51 -1.07 -2.42
N HIS A 89 -7.87 -0.84 -1.27
CA HIS A 89 -8.52 -0.27 -0.10
C HIS A 89 -8.54 1.25 -0.19
N VAL A 90 -9.42 1.79 -1.02
CA VAL A 90 -9.94 3.16 -0.77
C VAL A 90 -11.14 2.98 0.14
N THR A 91 -10.93 3.10 1.44
CA THR A 91 -12.02 3.12 2.44
C THR A 91 -12.52 4.52 2.73
N ASP A 92 -11.73 5.54 2.37
CA ASP A 92 -12.07 6.94 2.57
C ASP A 92 -12.98 7.47 1.45
N PRO A 93 -13.93 8.37 1.75
CA PRO A 93 -14.72 9.05 0.73
C PRO A 93 -13.82 9.84 -0.24
N LEU A 94 -14.05 9.68 -1.54
CA LEU A 94 -13.39 10.47 -2.58
C LEU A 94 -14.11 11.80 -2.79
N ASP A 95 -13.36 12.84 -3.17
CA ASP A 95 -13.95 14.10 -3.63
C ASP A 95 -14.87 13.87 -4.83
N PRO A 96 -16.09 14.43 -4.85
CA PRO A 96 -17.03 14.25 -5.96
C PRO A 96 -16.42 14.56 -7.34
N GLU A 97 -15.53 15.55 -7.41
CA GLU A 97 -14.86 15.97 -8.66
C GLU A 97 -13.88 14.92 -9.21
N ILE A 98 -13.26 14.12 -8.35
CA ILE A 98 -12.24 13.13 -8.75
C ILE A 98 -12.80 11.70 -8.87
N VAL A 99 -13.95 11.41 -8.27
CA VAL A 99 -14.62 10.10 -8.34
C VAL A 99 -14.69 9.57 -9.78
N GLY A 100 -15.12 10.40 -10.74
CA GLY A 100 -15.26 9.98 -12.13
C GLY A 100 -13.94 9.52 -12.76
N LEU A 101 -12.83 10.16 -12.41
CA LEU A 101 -11.47 9.81 -12.83
C LEU A 101 -11.01 8.51 -12.17
N VAL A 102 -11.15 8.39 -10.84
CA VAL A 102 -10.76 7.19 -10.10
C VAL A 102 -11.49 5.96 -10.62
N GLU A 103 -12.80 6.06 -10.84
CA GLU A 103 -13.59 4.97 -11.42
C GLU A 103 -13.14 4.62 -12.85
N SER A 104 -12.76 5.62 -13.67
CA SER A 104 -12.22 5.33 -15.00
C SER A 104 -10.87 4.58 -14.98
N LEU A 105 -10.03 4.87 -13.97
CA LEU A 105 -8.76 4.15 -13.78
C LEU A 105 -9.01 2.71 -13.33
N ARG A 106 -10.00 2.49 -12.46
CA ARG A 106 -10.41 1.16 -11.95
C ARG A 106 -10.98 0.24 -13.03
N GLU A 107 -11.41 0.77 -14.17
CA GLU A 107 -11.81 -0.06 -15.33
C GLU A 107 -10.61 -0.80 -15.95
N ASP A 108 -9.38 -0.33 -15.77
CA ASP A 108 -8.19 -1.08 -16.20
C ASP A 108 -7.81 -2.12 -15.16
N ARG A 109 -7.98 -3.40 -15.50
CA ARG A 109 -7.65 -4.52 -14.62
C ARG A 109 -6.18 -4.58 -14.22
N ARG A 110 -5.28 -3.93 -14.96
CA ARG A 110 -3.85 -3.82 -14.66
C ARG A 110 -3.54 -2.77 -13.60
N LEU A 111 -4.53 -1.98 -13.20
CA LEU A 111 -4.39 -0.91 -12.22
C LEU A 111 -5.11 -1.26 -10.93
N VAL A 112 -4.52 -0.80 -9.83
CA VAL A 112 -5.21 -0.69 -8.54
C VAL A 112 -5.03 0.73 -8.06
N THR A 113 -6.11 1.46 -7.82
CA THR A 113 -6.04 2.76 -7.16
C THR A 113 -5.84 2.53 -5.66
N LEU A 114 -4.78 3.08 -5.09
CA LEU A 114 -4.45 2.95 -3.67
C LEU A 114 -4.90 4.19 -2.89
N GLY A 115 -5.11 3.98 -1.58
CA GLY A 115 -5.85 4.88 -0.70
C GLY A 115 -5.33 6.32 -0.53
N SER A 116 -6.22 7.07 0.15
CA SER A 116 -6.16 8.45 0.65
C SER A 116 -5.51 9.51 -0.24
N CYS A 117 -6.32 10.22 -1.01
CA CYS A 117 -5.99 11.53 -1.55
C CYS A 117 -5.79 12.55 -0.40
N TRP A 118 -4.64 12.55 0.26
CA TRP A 118 -4.27 13.58 1.24
C TRP A 118 -3.89 14.86 0.50
N GLY A 119 -4.54 15.97 0.86
CA GLY A 119 -4.34 17.27 0.21
C GLY A 119 -5.54 17.79 -0.58
N HIS A 120 -6.77 17.35 -0.27
CA HIS A 120 -8.01 18.01 -0.69
C HIS A 120 -7.88 19.54 -0.60
N GLY A 121 -7.68 20.22 -1.74
CA GLY A 121 -7.55 21.68 -1.82
C GLY A 121 -6.12 22.26 -1.88
N LYS A 122 -5.05 21.46 -1.85
CA LYS A 122 -3.69 21.91 -2.24
C LYS A 122 -3.38 21.36 -3.62
N ARG A 123 -3.75 22.13 -4.65
CA ARG A 123 -3.45 21.88 -6.08
C ARG A 123 -2.07 21.25 -6.25
N PRO A 124 -1.89 20.18 -7.05
CA PRO A 124 -2.78 19.58 -8.08
C PRO A 124 -3.75 18.47 -7.60
N ALA A 125 -4.62 17.96 -8.50
CA ALA A 125 -5.45 16.77 -8.23
C ALA A 125 -4.59 15.50 -8.37
N TYR A 126 -4.72 14.56 -7.44
CA TYR A 126 -3.74 13.49 -7.28
C TYR A 126 -4.40 12.13 -7.00
N VAL A 127 -3.89 11.08 -7.62
CA VAL A 127 -4.33 9.69 -7.40
C VAL A 127 -3.11 8.77 -7.31
N ASP A 128 -3.01 8.02 -6.22
CA ASP A 128 -2.03 6.95 -6.08
C ASP A 128 -2.56 5.66 -6.69
N LEU A 129 -1.67 4.94 -7.39
CA LEU A 129 -2.02 3.71 -8.07
C LEU A 129 -0.83 2.76 -8.21
N ALA A 130 -1.13 1.47 -8.22
CA ALA A 130 -0.19 0.42 -8.59
C ALA A 130 -0.53 -0.11 -9.98
N VAL A 131 0.50 -0.42 -10.77
CA VAL A 131 0.39 -1.03 -12.09
C VAL A 131 1.01 -2.42 -12.08
N ASP A 132 0.31 -3.39 -12.66
CA ASP A 132 0.76 -4.77 -12.82
C ASP A 132 1.86 -4.88 -13.88
N GLY A 133 3.09 -5.08 -13.43
CA GLY A 133 4.26 -5.38 -14.24
C GLY A 133 4.68 -4.28 -15.24
N LEU A 134 5.78 -4.56 -15.95
CA LEU A 134 6.31 -3.66 -16.97
C LEU A 134 5.39 -3.53 -18.20
N ASP A 135 4.68 -4.61 -18.56
CA ASP A 135 3.73 -4.58 -19.67
C ASP A 135 2.51 -3.71 -19.36
N GLY A 136 1.98 -3.80 -18.13
CA GLY A 136 0.92 -2.92 -17.67
C GLY A 136 1.38 -1.48 -17.62
N LEU A 137 2.59 -1.21 -17.10
CA LEU A 137 3.18 0.13 -17.11
C LEU A 137 3.28 0.70 -18.52
N ARG A 138 3.75 -0.10 -19.49
CA ARG A 138 3.86 0.32 -20.90
C ARG A 138 2.51 0.62 -21.52
N VAL A 139 1.45 -0.11 -21.16
CA VAL A 139 0.08 0.17 -21.63
C VAL A 139 -0.44 1.45 -20.97
N PHE A 140 -0.29 1.58 -19.66
CA PHE A 140 -0.71 2.76 -18.89
C PHE A 140 -0.06 4.04 -19.41
N VAL A 141 1.27 4.08 -19.51
CA VAL A 141 2.02 5.24 -20.01
C VAL A 141 1.62 5.60 -21.44
N ARG A 142 1.37 4.61 -22.31
CA ARG A 142 0.86 4.89 -23.67
C ARG A 142 -0.50 5.57 -23.66
N ARG A 143 -1.41 5.19 -22.76
CA ARG A 143 -2.72 5.85 -22.60
C ARG A 143 -2.54 7.25 -22.05
N ILE A 144 -1.77 7.42 -20.98
CA ILE A 144 -1.50 8.75 -20.40
C ILE A 144 -0.88 9.68 -21.45
N ASN A 145 0.11 9.22 -22.22
CA ASN A 145 0.71 10.01 -23.31
C ASN A 145 -0.29 10.42 -24.39
N LYS A 146 -1.28 9.57 -24.72
CA LYS A 146 -2.36 9.94 -25.64
C LYS A 146 -3.25 11.03 -25.02
N LEU A 147 -3.60 10.89 -23.74
CA LEU A 147 -4.42 11.87 -23.03
C LEU A 147 -3.72 13.22 -22.91
N ASP A 148 -2.46 13.23 -22.48
CA ASP A 148 -1.61 14.42 -22.33
C ASP A 148 -1.54 15.21 -23.64
N ARG A 149 -1.22 14.55 -24.76
CA ARG A 149 -1.22 15.18 -26.09
C ARG A 149 -2.59 15.77 -26.48
N ALA A 150 -3.68 15.10 -26.12
CA ALA A 150 -5.04 15.56 -26.42
C ALA A 150 -5.55 16.68 -25.50
N LEU A 151 -4.80 17.00 -24.45
CA LEU A 151 -5.15 17.95 -23.40
C LEU A 151 -4.06 19.00 -23.15
N ALA A 152 -3.03 19.07 -24.00
CA ALA A 152 -1.84 19.90 -23.77
C ALA A 152 -2.16 21.39 -23.49
N ASP A 153 -3.26 21.91 -24.02
CA ASP A 153 -3.69 23.31 -23.81
C ASP A 153 -4.55 23.51 -22.53
N GLU A 154 -5.03 22.42 -21.94
CA GLU A 154 -6.02 22.42 -20.85
C GLU A 154 -5.46 21.88 -19.53
N ALA A 155 -4.54 20.92 -19.60
CA ALA A 155 -3.99 20.21 -18.45
C ALA A 155 -2.49 19.90 -18.59
N TYR A 156 -1.81 19.88 -17.46
CA TYR A 156 -0.52 19.22 -17.29
C TYR A 156 -0.74 17.93 -16.49
N ILE A 157 -0.28 16.80 -17.03
CA ILE A 157 -0.38 15.49 -16.39
C ILE A 157 1.02 14.99 -16.08
N GLU A 158 1.29 14.74 -14.81
CA GLU A 158 2.55 14.17 -14.35
C GLU A 158 2.31 12.76 -13.79
N VAL A 159 3.21 11.83 -14.14
CA VAL A 159 3.23 10.48 -13.58
C VAL A 159 4.58 10.31 -12.89
N GLY A 160 4.56 10.23 -11.57
CA GLY A 160 5.74 10.03 -10.74
C GLY A 160 5.80 8.60 -10.17
N LEU A 161 7.01 8.13 -9.87
CA LEU A 161 7.17 6.96 -9.00
C LEU A 161 6.79 7.37 -7.57
N ASN A 162 5.96 6.57 -6.91
CA ASN A 162 5.62 6.81 -5.51
C ASN A 162 6.44 5.89 -4.61
N TRP A 163 7.16 6.48 -3.66
CA TRP A 163 8.00 5.78 -2.67
C TRP A 163 7.46 5.91 -1.24
N SER A 164 6.25 6.45 -1.06
CA SER A 164 5.71 6.73 0.27
C SER A 164 5.32 5.46 1.02
N GLU A 165 6.01 5.22 2.15
CA GLU A 165 5.67 4.16 3.12
C GLU A 165 4.37 4.47 3.89
N GLU A 166 3.88 5.71 3.84
CA GLU A 166 2.71 6.18 4.60
C GLU A 166 1.36 5.87 3.92
N VAL A 167 1.33 5.64 2.60
CA VAL A 167 0.08 5.59 1.81
C VAL A 167 -0.66 4.25 1.91
N ALA A 168 -0.01 3.15 2.30
CA ALA A 168 -0.71 1.96 2.74
C ALA A 168 0.24 0.96 3.42
N THR A 169 -0.28 0.19 4.36
CA THR A 169 0.23 -1.15 4.72
C THR A 169 0.29 -2.13 3.52
N ALA A 170 -0.16 -1.70 2.33
CA ALA A 170 0.00 -2.36 1.03
C ALA A 170 1.28 -1.95 0.26
N CYS A 171 2.13 -1.07 0.81
CA CYS A 171 3.38 -0.57 0.21
C CYS A 171 4.58 -1.50 0.39
N ASP A 172 4.40 -2.74 0.85
CA ASP A 172 5.52 -3.68 0.94
C ASP A 172 5.79 -4.27 -0.45
N PHE A 173 6.81 -3.77 -1.15
CA PHE A 173 7.32 -4.34 -2.40
C PHE A 173 7.69 -5.84 -2.24
N ASN A 174 8.00 -6.30 -1.03
CA ASN A 174 8.23 -7.72 -0.78
C ASN A 174 6.92 -8.53 -0.81
N LEU A 175 5.77 -7.89 -0.56
CA LEU A 175 4.45 -8.48 -0.72
C LEU A 175 3.98 -8.44 -2.18
N PHE A 176 4.31 -7.38 -2.94
CA PHE A 176 3.88 -7.18 -4.34
C PHE A 176 5.03 -6.87 -5.30
N PRO A 177 5.99 -7.79 -5.52
CA PRO A 177 7.20 -7.52 -6.29
C PRO A 177 6.94 -7.23 -7.78
N ASP A 178 5.81 -7.70 -8.31
CA ASP A 178 5.43 -7.49 -9.70
C ASP A 178 4.64 -6.20 -9.93
N TRP A 179 4.33 -5.43 -8.88
CA TRP A 179 3.55 -4.20 -8.98
C TRP A 179 4.42 -2.96 -8.86
N ILE A 180 4.19 -2.00 -9.76
CA ILE A 180 4.94 -0.75 -9.85
C ILE A 180 4.08 0.38 -9.32
N MET A 181 4.57 1.07 -8.30
CA MET A 181 3.83 2.14 -7.64
C MET A 181 4.04 3.49 -8.30
N LEU A 182 2.93 4.17 -8.59
CA LEU A 182 2.89 5.44 -9.27
C LEU A 182 1.93 6.40 -8.60
N SER A 183 2.12 7.66 -8.94
CA SER A 183 1.18 8.72 -8.67
C SER A 183 0.89 9.48 -9.94
N ILE A 184 -0.39 9.73 -10.20
CA ILE A 184 -0.81 10.65 -11.25
C ILE A 184 -1.23 11.98 -10.61
N SER A 185 -0.64 13.06 -11.12
CA SER A 185 -0.93 14.43 -10.75
C SER A 185 -1.49 15.17 -11.95
N ILE A 186 -2.60 15.88 -11.78
CA ILE A 186 -3.29 16.61 -12.84
C ILE A 186 -3.45 18.05 -12.39
N GLN A 187 -2.88 18.96 -13.19
CA GLN A 187 -2.96 20.39 -13.00
C GLN A 187 -3.69 21.03 -14.18
N GLY A 188 -4.65 21.91 -13.93
CA GLY A 188 -5.30 22.72 -14.99
C GLY A 188 -4.46 23.94 -15.37
N THR A 189 -4.62 24.45 -16.59
CA THR A 189 -3.90 25.66 -17.08
C THR A 189 -4.46 27.00 -16.57
N GLY A 190 -5.56 26.98 -15.80
CA GLY A 190 -6.16 28.17 -15.22
C GLY A 190 -5.31 28.82 -14.11
N ARG A 191 -5.67 30.04 -13.69
CA ARG A 191 -4.96 30.90 -12.69
C ARG A 191 -4.54 30.21 -11.39
N ASN A 192 -5.14 29.07 -11.08
CA ASN A 192 -5.06 28.40 -9.82
C ASN A 192 -4.39 27.02 -9.90
N GLY A 193 -4.10 26.50 -11.09
CA GLY A 193 -3.59 25.14 -11.26
C GLY A 193 -4.60 24.03 -10.92
N ALA A 194 -5.70 24.33 -10.25
CA ALA A 194 -6.73 23.35 -9.92
C ALA A 194 -7.46 22.94 -11.22
N PRO A 195 -7.48 21.64 -11.57
CA PRO A 195 -8.28 21.20 -12.71
C PRO A 195 -9.77 21.36 -12.37
N PRO A 196 -10.58 22.02 -13.22
CA PRO A 196 -12.01 22.09 -12.99
C PRO A 196 -12.66 20.71 -13.14
N ALA A 197 -13.80 20.49 -12.49
CA ALA A 197 -14.53 19.22 -12.56
C ALA A 197 -14.85 18.78 -14.01
N THR A 198 -15.10 19.73 -14.91
CA THR A 198 -15.31 19.48 -16.34
C THR A 198 -14.07 18.89 -17.03
N LEU A 199 -12.87 19.35 -16.65
CA LEU A 199 -11.61 18.81 -17.15
C LEU A 199 -11.37 17.39 -16.62
N LEU A 200 -11.61 17.15 -15.33
CA LEU A 200 -11.49 15.81 -14.73
C LEU A 200 -12.48 14.82 -15.37
N ALA A 201 -13.73 15.23 -15.61
CA ALA A 201 -14.72 14.42 -16.32
C ALA A 201 -14.32 14.12 -17.77
N LYS A 202 -13.73 15.10 -18.47
CA LYS A 202 -13.19 14.94 -19.83
C LYS A 202 -12.03 13.94 -19.87
N ILE A 203 -11.09 14.04 -18.92
CA ILE A 203 -9.98 13.08 -18.73
C ILE A 203 -10.54 11.69 -18.51
N ALA A 204 -11.47 11.54 -17.55
CA ALA A 204 -12.09 10.26 -17.25
C ALA A 204 -12.74 9.61 -18.48
N SER A 205 -13.52 10.38 -19.25
CA SER A 205 -14.17 9.90 -20.48
C SER A 205 -13.15 9.42 -21.53
N ARG A 206 -12.08 10.19 -21.75
CA ARG A 206 -11.01 9.84 -22.71
C ARG A 206 -10.20 8.63 -22.25
N TYR A 207 -9.92 8.52 -20.95
CA TYR A 207 -9.24 7.36 -20.40
C TYR A 207 -10.06 6.08 -20.62
N ARG A 208 -11.37 6.10 -20.35
CA ARG A 208 -12.28 4.98 -20.66
C ARG A 208 -12.26 4.59 -22.13
N ALA A 209 -12.28 5.57 -23.03
CA ALA A 209 -12.19 5.30 -24.47
C ALA A 209 -10.87 4.59 -24.83
N ALA A 210 -9.74 5.07 -24.30
CA ALA A 210 -8.43 4.46 -24.50
C ALA A 210 -8.29 3.06 -23.88
N CYS A 211 -9.06 2.76 -22.82
CA CYS A 211 -9.16 1.41 -22.27
C CYS A 211 -9.81 0.44 -23.26
N ARG A 212 -10.89 0.85 -23.92
CA ARG A 212 -11.65 0.02 -24.87
C ARG A 212 -10.90 -0.24 -26.19
N GLU A 213 -10.14 0.73 -26.69
CA GLU A 213 -9.35 0.60 -27.92
C GLU A 213 -8.28 -0.51 -27.85
N ALA A 214 -7.75 -0.80 -26.66
CA ALA A 214 -6.66 -1.77 -26.48
C ALA A 214 -7.13 -3.23 -26.32
N THR A 215 -8.44 -3.46 -26.33
CA THR A 215 -9.09 -4.78 -26.26
C THR A 215 -9.57 -5.30 -27.63
N ALA A 216 -9.35 -4.53 -28.69
CA ALA A 216 -9.70 -4.87 -30.07
C ALA A 216 -8.48 -5.31 -30.89
#